data_AF-A0A1I1A005-F1
#
_entry.id   AF-A0A1I1A005-F1
#
_cell.length_a   1.000
_cell.length_b   1.000
_cell.length_c   1.000
_cell.angle_alpha   90.00
_cell.angle_beta   90.00
_cell.angle_gamma   90.00
#
_symmetry.space_group_name_H-M   'P 1'
#
loop_
_entity.id
_entity.type
_entity.pdbx_description
1 polymer ?
#
loop_
_entity_poly.entity_id
_entity_poly.type
_entity_poly.pdbx_seq_one_letter_code
_entity_poly.pdbx_strand_id
1 'polypeptide(L)'
;MILDRFEMSEAEKAGLEEYIRNVYATATEVKDYDDSYISAWDEVVSFADMLSGGDIVNEYILKDKKIDFVEPEKIRVEVYDSFAGKIPVIYFENPKDFEDFVAETVYEGKTPQNLKEIGASIYSKDNTRFVVLSSKGYCNISAKEMGLPEEVWHLTSMIIRREHECTHCYTNRHFGISNFNLHDELMADFFGMYEAVGYYKAEDFLKFIGVLESSGKRIDEFTEEMTPSQKEAICEIAAICAQNLEKWSNTDEFRAMTRQDRVKYLCMAGIEGMFLGI
;
A
#
# COMPACT_ATOMS: atom_id res chain seq x y z
N MET A 1 8.18 -22.03 18.07
CA MET A 1 9.00 -20.81 18.06
C MET A 1 8.19 -19.54 17.75
N ILE A 2 7.10 -19.57 16.98
CA ILE A 2 5.98 -18.59 17.13
C ILE A 2 4.71 -19.33 17.54
N LEU A 3 4.41 -20.42 16.84
CA LEU A 3 3.20 -21.25 17.02
C LEU A 3 3.06 -21.83 18.44
N ASP A 4 4.17 -22.08 19.14
CA ASP A 4 4.17 -22.62 20.52
C ASP A 4 3.58 -21.65 21.55
N ARG A 5 3.40 -20.37 21.20
CA ARG A 5 2.79 -19.37 22.08
C ARG A 5 1.26 -19.47 22.12
N PHE A 6 0.67 -20.14 21.16
CA PHE A 6 -0.77 -20.13 20.95
C PHE A 6 -1.36 -21.51 21.20
N GLU A 7 -2.40 -21.56 22.04
CA GLU A 7 -3.14 -22.78 22.32
C GLU A 7 -4.09 -23.08 21.15
N MET A 8 -3.63 -23.91 20.22
CA MET A 8 -4.35 -24.28 19.00
C MET A 8 -4.21 -25.78 18.69
N SER A 9 -5.16 -26.32 17.92
CA SER A 9 -5.03 -27.66 17.35
C SER A 9 -3.90 -27.72 16.32
N GLU A 10 -3.40 -28.92 16.04
CA GLU A 10 -2.32 -29.11 15.05
C GLU A 10 -2.73 -28.68 13.64
N ALA A 11 -4.02 -28.81 13.28
CA ALA A 11 -4.53 -28.33 12.00
C ALA A 11 -4.53 -26.80 11.90
N GLU A 12 -4.94 -26.10 12.98
CA GLU A 12 -4.90 -24.64 13.05
C GLU A 12 -3.46 -24.11 13.01
N LYS A 13 -2.54 -24.78 13.72
CA LYS A 13 -1.11 -24.44 13.68
C LYS A 13 -0.52 -24.59 12.29
N ALA A 14 -0.83 -25.68 11.58
CA ALA A 14 -0.36 -25.89 10.21
C ALA A 14 -0.90 -24.81 9.24
N GLY A 15 -2.17 -24.42 9.39
CA GLY A 15 -2.75 -23.33 8.61
C GLY A 15 -2.10 -21.98 8.91
N LEU A 16 -1.81 -21.68 10.19
CA LEU A 16 -1.13 -20.45 10.57
C LEU A 16 0.33 -20.45 10.09
N GLU A 17 1.04 -21.57 10.18
CA GLU A 17 2.40 -21.74 9.69
C GLU A 17 2.51 -21.43 8.20
N GLU A 18 1.59 -21.98 7.40
CA GLU A 18 1.49 -21.71 5.97
C GLU A 18 1.23 -20.23 5.69
N TYR A 19 0.35 -19.61 6.47
CA TYR A 19 -0.01 -18.20 6.32
C TYR A 19 1.15 -17.25 6.60
N ILE A 20 1.93 -17.49 7.66
CA ILE A 20 3.08 -16.64 8.05
C ILE A 20 4.39 -17.02 7.35
N ARG A 21 4.37 -18.02 6.46
CA ARG A 21 5.57 -18.49 5.76
C ARG A 21 6.21 -17.35 4.96
N ASN A 22 7.51 -17.19 5.11
CA ASN A 22 8.27 -16.23 4.32
C ASN A 22 8.42 -16.71 2.85
N VAL A 23 7.60 -16.15 1.96
CA VAL A 23 7.64 -16.43 0.52
C VAL A 23 8.89 -15.87 -0.18
N TYR A 24 9.53 -14.85 0.40
CA TYR A 24 10.71 -14.21 -0.16
C TYR A 24 12.00 -14.99 0.13
N ALA A 25 12.02 -15.85 1.14
CA ALA A 25 13.21 -16.62 1.54
C ALA A 25 13.79 -17.49 0.42
N THR A 26 12.97 -17.87 -0.56
CA THR A 26 13.36 -18.65 -1.74
C THR A 26 13.28 -17.86 -3.05
N ALA A 27 12.91 -16.58 -3.00
CA ALA A 27 12.74 -15.76 -4.19
C ALA A 27 14.11 -15.45 -4.82
N THR A 28 14.18 -15.46 -6.15
CA THR A 28 15.36 -15.02 -6.89
C THR A 28 15.15 -13.59 -7.34
N GLU A 29 16.13 -12.72 -7.06
CA GLU A 29 16.05 -11.33 -7.49
C GLU A 29 16.08 -11.22 -9.02
N VAL A 30 15.06 -10.58 -9.58
CA VAL A 30 14.99 -10.19 -10.99
C VAL A 30 15.91 -8.98 -11.20
N LYS A 31 16.67 -8.94 -12.30
CA LYS A 31 17.65 -7.86 -12.55
C LYS A 31 17.27 -6.93 -13.68
N ASP A 32 16.47 -7.41 -14.63
CA ASP A 32 16.08 -6.68 -15.83
C ASP A 32 14.59 -6.40 -15.81
N TYR A 33 14.23 -5.14 -15.99
CA TYR A 33 12.85 -4.66 -15.95
C TYR A 33 12.48 -3.93 -17.21
N ASP A 34 11.27 -4.19 -17.67
CA ASP A 34 10.69 -3.45 -18.78
C ASP A 34 10.03 -2.17 -18.28
N ASP A 35 10.78 -1.06 -18.35
CA ASP A 35 10.28 0.29 -18.13
C ASP A 35 9.88 0.98 -19.44
N SER A 36 9.73 0.25 -20.56
CA SER A 36 9.41 0.86 -21.86
C SER A 36 8.07 1.60 -21.84
N TYR A 37 7.14 1.17 -20.98
CA TYR A 37 5.85 1.80 -20.77
C TYR A 37 5.95 3.24 -20.25
N ILE A 38 7.05 3.61 -19.57
CA ILE A 38 7.25 4.96 -19.03
C ILE A 38 7.35 6.00 -20.14
N SER A 39 7.91 5.64 -21.30
CA SER A 39 8.04 6.59 -22.41
C SER A 39 6.69 7.09 -22.94
N ALA A 40 5.62 6.30 -22.79
CA ALA A 40 4.26 6.73 -23.12
C ALA A 40 3.73 7.81 -22.17
N TRP A 41 4.28 7.93 -20.95
CA TRP A 41 3.90 8.93 -19.95
C TRP A 41 4.68 10.23 -20.06
N ASP A 42 5.83 10.24 -20.74
CA ASP A 42 6.59 11.47 -20.98
C ASP A 42 5.74 12.49 -21.76
N GLU A 43 4.96 12.02 -22.74
CA GLU A 43 4.00 12.85 -23.47
C GLU A 43 2.87 13.35 -22.56
N VAL A 44 2.26 12.47 -21.76
CA VAL A 44 1.16 12.80 -20.84
C VAL A 44 1.57 13.91 -19.86
N VAL A 45 2.74 13.76 -19.23
CA VAL A 45 3.23 14.72 -18.23
C VAL A 45 3.72 16.01 -18.87
N SER A 46 4.12 16.01 -20.15
CA SER A 46 4.51 17.24 -20.85
C SER A 46 3.37 18.27 -20.96
N PHE A 47 2.11 17.83 -20.83
CA PHE A 47 0.93 18.71 -20.83
C PHE A 47 0.47 19.14 -19.43
N ALA A 48 1.14 18.69 -18.35
CA ALA A 48 0.77 18.99 -16.97
C ALA A 48 0.72 20.50 -16.63
N ASP A 49 1.53 21.31 -17.33
CA ASP A 49 1.55 22.78 -17.15
C ASP A 49 0.54 23.51 -18.04
N MET A 50 -0.10 22.82 -18.99
CA MET A 50 -0.95 23.44 -20.02
C MET A 50 -2.44 23.11 -19.86
N LEU A 51 -2.76 21.97 -19.25
CA LEU A 51 -4.10 21.43 -19.13
C LEU A 51 -4.42 21.13 -17.66
N SER A 52 -5.71 21.12 -17.31
CA SER A 52 -6.12 20.59 -16.01
C SER A 52 -5.84 19.09 -15.93
N GLY A 53 -5.66 18.52 -14.74
CA GLY A 53 -5.45 17.07 -14.61
C GLY A 53 -6.62 16.26 -15.16
N GLY A 54 -7.86 16.76 -15.00
CA GLY A 54 -9.05 16.14 -15.59
C GLY A 54 -9.03 16.11 -17.11
N ASP A 55 -8.55 17.18 -17.76
CA ASP A 55 -8.39 17.23 -19.21
C ASP A 55 -7.30 16.24 -19.67
N ILE A 56 -6.16 16.18 -18.97
CA ILE A 56 -5.09 15.23 -19.26
C ILE A 56 -5.60 13.79 -19.18
N VAL A 57 -6.35 13.47 -18.12
CA VAL A 57 -6.94 12.15 -17.93
C VAL A 57 -7.91 11.81 -19.07
N ASN A 58 -8.84 12.71 -19.40
CA ASN A 58 -9.83 12.47 -20.44
C ASN A 58 -9.20 12.33 -21.83
N GLU A 59 -8.23 13.18 -22.17
CA GLU A 59 -7.65 13.24 -23.52
C GLU A 59 -6.59 12.15 -23.76
N TYR A 60 -5.75 11.86 -22.78
CA TYR A 60 -4.56 11.02 -22.98
C TYR A 60 -4.66 9.64 -22.33
N ILE A 61 -5.41 9.50 -21.24
CA ILE A 61 -5.51 8.24 -20.48
C ILE A 61 -6.76 7.46 -20.87
N LEU A 62 -7.94 8.09 -20.83
CA LEU A 62 -9.22 7.43 -21.17
C LEU A 62 -9.47 7.37 -22.68
N LYS A 63 -8.98 8.35 -23.45
CA LYS A 63 -9.06 8.49 -24.92
C LYS A 63 -10.48 8.47 -25.49
N ASP A 64 -11.12 7.29 -25.51
CA ASP A 64 -12.43 7.03 -26.12
C ASP A 64 -13.60 7.29 -25.17
N LYS A 65 -13.31 7.49 -23.88
CA LYS A 65 -14.31 7.77 -22.84
C LYS A 65 -13.99 9.06 -22.13
N LYS A 66 -15.03 9.75 -21.66
CA LYS A 66 -14.90 10.99 -20.90
C LYS A 66 -15.67 10.90 -19.60
N ILE A 67 -15.05 11.36 -18.53
CA ILE A 67 -15.67 11.54 -17.22
C ILE A 67 -15.87 13.04 -17.01
N ASP A 68 -17.06 13.41 -16.56
CA ASP A 68 -17.37 14.77 -16.12
C ASP A 68 -16.94 14.91 -14.66
N PHE A 69 -15.66 15.22 -14.45
CA PHE A 69 -15.07 15.37 -13.12
C PHE A 69 -15.65 16.59 -12.41
N VAL A 70 -15.85 16.46 -11.10
CA VAL A 70 -16.37 17.49 -10.20
C VAL A 70 -15.34 18.61 -9.98
N GLU A 71 -14.08 18.25 -9.75
CA GLU A 71 -12.97 19.19 -9.51
C GLU A 71 -11.74 18.82 -10.39
N PRO A 72 -11.85 18.93 -11.74
CA PRO A 72 -10.81 18.51 -12.67
C PRO A 72 -9.45 19.20 -12.46
N GLU A 73 -9.45 20.42 -11.91
CA GLU A 73 -8.25 21.18 -11.57
C GLU A 73 -7.49 20.64 -10.35
N LYS A 74 -8.14 19.82 -9.52
CA LYS A 74 -7.51 19.16 -8.36
C LYS A 74 -7.06 17.73 -8.64
N ILE A 75 -7.14 17.31 -9.91
CA ILE A 75 -6.53 16.07 -10.38
C ILE A 75 -5.07 16.39 -10.73
N ARG A 76 -4.14 15.54 -10.28
CA ARG A 76 -2.72 15.69 -10.59
C ARG A 76 -2.18 14.42 -11.23
N VAL A 77 -1.40 14.56 -12.29
CA VAL A 77 -0.75 13.44 -12.98
C VAL A 77 0.75 13.68 -12.95
N GLU A 78 1.53 12.67 -12.54
CA GLU A 78 2.99 12.76 -12.57
C GLU A 78 3.62 11.39 -12.85
N VAL A 79 4.90 11.39 -13.25
CA VAL A 79 5.77 10.22 -13.15
C VAL A 79 6.61 10.37 -11.89
N TYR A 80 6.25 9.63 -10.85
CA TYR A 80 6.91 9.67 -9.56
C TYR A 80 8.21 8.86 -9.58
N ASP A 81 9.33 9.49 -9.26
CA ASP A 81 10.63 8.83 -9.16
C ASP A 81 10.79 8.21 -7.75
N SER A 82 10.41 6.94 -7.63
CA SER A 82 10.39 6.22 -6.36
C SER A 82 11.62 5.32 -6.20
N PHE A 83 11.77 4.73 -5.00
CA PHE A 83 12.79 3.69 -4.79
C PHE A 83 12.53 2.40 -5.58
N ALA A 84 11.31 2.20 -6.10
CA ALA A 84 10.91 1.12 -7.01
C ALA A 84 11.12 1.45 -8.50
N GLY A 85 11.68 2.63 -8.79
CA GLY A 85 11.79 3.19 -10.12
C GLY A 85 10.68 4.21 -10.41
N LYS A 86 10.60 4.64 -11.66
CA LYS A 86 9.58 5.58 -12.13
C LYS A 86 8.21 4.89 -12.16
N ILE A 87 7.23 5.51 -11.50
CA ILE A 87 5.85 5.01 -11.44
C ILE A 87 4.92 6.16 -11.83
N PRO A 88 4.08 6.00 -12.87
CA PRO A 88 3.05 6.98 -13.15
C PRO A 88 1.96 6.96 -12.06
N VAL A 89 1.61 8.14 -11.55
CA VAL A 89 0.64 8.29 -10.46
C VAL A 89 -0.38 9.35 -10.82
N ILE A 90 -1.66 9.04 -10.60
CA ILE A 90 -2.78 9.97 -10.71
C ILE A 90 -3.36 10.20 -9.32
N TYR A 91 -3.41 11.45 -8.89
CA TYR A 91 -3.95 11.87 -7.60
C TYR A 91 -5.30 12.53 -7.79
N PHE A 92 -6.25 12.16 -6.96
CA PHE A 92 -7.60 12.72 -6.91
C PHE A 92 -7.86 13.29 -5.52
N GLU A 93 -7.93 14.61 -5.41
CA GLU A 93 -8.33 15.26 -4.16
C GLU A 93 -9.83 15.10 -3.88
N ASN A 94 -10.64 14.99 -4.93
CA ASN A 94 -12.07 14.74 -4.80
C ASN A 94 -12.35 13.22 -4.75
N PRO A 95 -12.94 12.68 -3.67
CA PRO A 95 -13.24 11.25 -3.58
C PRO A 95 -14.19 10.74 -4.67
N LYS A 96 -15.12 11.57 -5.15
CA LYS A 96 -16.05 11.16 -6.21
C LYS A 96 -15.35 11.03 -7.56
N ASP A 97 -14.44 11.95 -7.88
CA ASP A 97 -13.66 11.86 -9.12
C ASP A 97 -12.77 10.63 -9.15
N PHE A 98 -12.17 10.28 -8.00
CA PHE A 98 -11.47 9.01 -7.82
C PHE A 98 -12.39 7.81 -8.09
N GLU A 99 -13.56 7.78 -7.46
CA GLU A 99 -14.51 6.66 -7.59
C GLU A 99 -14.97 6.49 -9.04
N ASP A 100 -15.35 7.58 -9.70
CA ASP A 100 -15.78 7.55 -11.10
C ASP A 100 -14.64 7.07 -12.01
N PHE A 101 -13.41 7.55 -11.79
CA PHE A 101 -12.24 7.14 -12.55
C PHE A 101 -11.92 5.65 -12.36
N VAL A 102 -11.90 5.16 -11.12
CA VAL A 102 -11.59 3.76 -10.81
C VAL A 102 -12.70 2.84 -11.33
N ALA A 103 -13.97 3.21 -11.19
CA ALA A 103 -15.09 2.45 -11.75
C ALA A 103 -14.96 2.31 -13.28
N GLU A 104 -14.61 3.39 -13.97
CA GLU A 104 -14.50 3.41 -15.43
C GLU A 104 -13.29 2.61 -15.93
N THR A 105 -12.14 2.76 -15.27
CA THR A 105 -10.87 2.16 -15.72
C THR A 105 -10.64 0.75 -15.19
N VAL A 106 -10.60 0.59 -13.87
CA VAL A 106 -10.23 -0.68 -13.21
C VAL A 106 -11.36 -1.68 -13.27
N TYR A 107 -12.60 -1.20 -13.13
CA TYR A 107 -13.80 -2.06 -13.11
C TYR A 107 -14.62 -2.02 -14.41
N GLU A 108 -14.05 -1.46 -15.48
CA GLU A 108 -14.64 -1.43 -16.83
C GLU A 108 -16.09 -0.91 -16.86
N GLY A 109 -16.35 0.18 -16.13
CA GLY A 109 -17.65 0.85 -16.01
C GLY A 109 -18.58 0.27 -14.95
N LYS A 110 -18.09 -0.67 -14.11
CA LYS A 110 -18.87 -1.23 -12.99
C LYS A 110 -18.50 -0.54 -11.68
N THR A 111 -19.48 -0.36 -10.81
CA THR A 111 -19.28 0.17 -9.46
C THR A 111 -19.31 -0.97 -8.45
N PRO A 112 -18.16 -1.42 -7.90
CA PRO A 112 -18.16 -2.44 -6.87
C PRO A 112 -18.75 -1.91 -5.56
N GLN A 113 -19.29 -2.79 -4.72
CA GLN A 113 -19.96 -2.40 -3.49
C GLN A 113 -19.03 -1.67 -2.50
N ASN A 114 -17.76 -2.05 -2.46
CA ASN A 114 -16.74 -1.48 -1.58
C ASN A 114 -15.97 -0.30 -2.19
N LEU A 115 -16.36 0.24 -3.36
CA LEU A 115 -15.60 1.32 -4.03
C LEU A 115 -15.36 2.54 -3.14
N LYS A 116 -16.30 2.82 -2.23
CA LYS A 116 -16.20 3.94 -1.27
C LYS A 116 -15.09 3.75 -0.25
N GLU A 117 -14.73 2.51 0.05
CA GLU A 117 -13.69 2.13 1.02
C GLU A 117 -12.30 2.03 0.37
N ILE A 118 -12.26 1.92 -0.97
CA ILE A 118 -11.02 1.92 -1.75
C ILE A 118 -10.44 3.35 -1.76
N GLY A 119 -9.14 3.46 -1.48
CA GLY A 119 -8.39 4.72 -1.54
C GLY A 119 -7.16 4.68 -2.45
N ALA A 120 -6.76 3.50 -2.94
CA ALA A 120 -5.73 3.34 -3.96
C ALA A 120 -6.13 2.21 -4.90
N SER A 121 -5.65 2.27 -6.14
CA SER A 121 -5.76 1.15 -7.08
C SER A 121 -4.61 1.16 -8.07
N ILE A 122 -4.19 -0.03 -8.51
CA ILE A 122 -3.21 -0.19 -9.58
C ILE A 122 -3.96 -0.57 -10.86
N TYR A 123 -3.74 0.19 -11.93
CA TYR A 123 -4.16 -0.19 -13.27
C TYR A 123 -2.98 -0.82 -14.00
N SER A 124 -3.21 -1.97 -14.64
CA SER A 124 -2.25 -2.59 -15.55
C SER A 124 -2.97 -3.31 -16.67
N LYS A 125 -2.87 -2.79 -17.89
CA LYS A 125 -3.40 -3.42 -19.11
C LYS A 125 -2.49 -3.10 -20.29
N ASP A 126 -2.18 -4.13 -21.09
CA ASP A 126 -1.24 -4.03 -22.20
C ASP A 126 0.09 -3.37 -21.77
N ASN A 127 0.46 -2.25 -22.41
CA ASN A 127 1.65 -1.47 -22.08
C ASN A 127 1.33 -0.19 -21.28
N THR A 128 0.20 -0.17 -20.56
CA THR A 128 -0.22 0.96 -19.73
C THR A 128 -0.31 0.52 -18.28
N ARG A 129 0.47 1.17 -17.41
CA ARG A 129 0.50 0.91 -15.96
C ARG A 129 0.58 2.22 -15.20
N PHE A 130 -0.21 2.33 -14.14
CA PHE A 130 -0.19 3.49 -13.25
C PHE A 130 -0.88 3.19 -11.91
N VAL A 131 -0.55 3.99 -10.92
CA VAL A 131 -1.20 4.00 -9.60
C VAL A 131 -2.21 5.14 -9.55
N VAL A 132 -3.36 4.89 -8.95
CA VAL A 132 -4.41 5.90 -8.72
C VAL A 132 -4.61 6.06 -7.23
N LEU A 133 -4.55 7.29 -6.74
CA LEU A 133 -4.61 7.62 -5.33
C LEU A 133 -5.75 8.59 -5.02
N SER A 134 -6.46 8.32 -3.92
CA SER A 134 -7.48 9.19 -3.36
C SER A 134 -6.97 9.91 -2.11
N SER A 135 -7.46 11.14 -1.90
CA SER A 135 -7.28 11.90 -0.66
C SER A 135 -8.06 11.36 0.55
N LYS A 136 -8.95 10.37 0.37
CA LYS A 136 -9.70 9.71 1.47
C LYS A 136 -8.76 9.37 2.64
N GLY A 137 -9.27 9.41 3.87
CA GLY A 137 -8.50 9.02 5.06
C GLY A 137 -7.88 7.62 4.89
N TYR A 138 -6.61 7.45 5.24
CA TYR A 138 -5.94 6.16 5.14
C TYR A 138 -6.62 5.12 6.02
N CYS A 139 -6.85 3.91 5.48
CA CYS A 139 -7.60 2.83 6.14
C CYS A 139 -9.00 3.24 6.66
N ASN A 140 -9.65 4.22 6.00
CA ASN A 140 -10.92 4.80 6.43
C ASN A 140 -10.89 5.44 7.83
N ILE A 141 -9.69 5.78 8.33
CA ILE A 141 -9.50 6.51 9.59
C ILE A 141 -9.72 8.01 9.36
N SER A 142 -10.47 8.64 10.25
CA SER A 142 -10.70 10.08 10.20
C SER A 142 -9.52 10.89 10.74
N ALA A 143 -9.38 12.14 10.30
CA ALA A 143 -8.35 13.04 10.81
C ALA A 143 -8.49 13.26 12.34
N LYS A 144 -9.73 13.25 12.84
CA LYS A 144 -10.05 13.34 14.26
C LYS A 144 -9.46 12.19 15.07
N GLU A 145 -9.55 10.96 14.57
CA GLU A 145 -8.96 9.78 15.22
C GLU A 145 -7.43 9.83 15.25
N MET A 146 -6.82 10.43 14.22
CA MET A 146 -5.38 10.68 14.18
C MET A 146 -4.95 11.91 14.98
N GLY A 147 -5.89 12.72 15.48
CA GLY A 147 -5.59 13.98 16.16
C GLY A 147 -4.97 15.04 15.24
N LEU A 148 -5.28 14.99 13.94
CA LEU A 148 -4.72 15.87 12.90
C LEU A 148 -5.81 16.75 12.26
N PRO A 149 -5.44 17.91 11.68
CA PRO A 149 -6.31 18.65 10.77
C PRO A 149 -6.66 17.80 9.54
N GLU A 150 -7.88 17.97 9.00
CA GLU A 150 -8.35 17.22 7.83
C GLU A 150 -7.42 17.33 6.62
N GLU A 151 -7.04 18.56 6.25
CA GLU A 151 -6.13 18.81 5.13
C GLU A 151 -4.78 18.10 5.32
N VAL A 152 -4.21 18.16 6.53
CA VAL A 152 -2.95 17.48 6.86
C VAL A 152 -3.12 15.97 6.73
N TRP A 153 -4.22 15.42 7.24
CA TRP A 153 -4.46 13.99 7.17
C TRP A 153 -4.71 13.50 5.74
N HIS A 154 -5.43 14.27 4.92
CA HIS A 154 -5.64 13.94 3.50
C HIS A 154 -4.34 13.91 2.72
N LEU A 155 -3.48 14.92 2.89
CA LEU A 155 -2.15 14.96 2.27
C LEU A 155 -1.28 13.81 2.76
N THR A 156 -1.23 13.58 4.07
CA THR A 156 -0.47 12.47 4.68
C THR A 156 -0.97 11.12 4.16
N SER A 157 -2.28 10.93 4.08
CA SER A 157 -2.92 9.70 3.59
C SER A 157 -2.57 9.39 2.14
N MET A 158 -2.42 10.41 1.29
CA MET A 158 -1.95 10.22 -0.09
C MET A 158 -0.48 9.79 -0.15
N ILE A 159 0.38 10.39 0.68
CA ILE A 159 1.80 10.00 0.75
C ILE A 159 1.92 8.57 1.26
N ILE A 160 1.21 8.21 2.34
CA ILE A 160 1.21 6.84 2.87
C ILE A 160 0.84 5.85 1.76
N ARG A 161 -0.28 6.08 1.04
CA ARG A 161 -0.69 5.20 -0.05
C ARG A 161 0.33 5.12 -1.17
N ARG A 162 0.90 6.25 -1.60
CA ARG A 162 1.90 6.25 -2.67
C ARG A 162 3.08 5.36 -2.30
N GLU A 163 3.64 5.54 -1.11
CA GLU A 163 4.83 4.81 -0.66
C GLU A 163 4.50 3.34 -0.34
N HIS A 164 3.28 3.05 0.14
CA HIS A 164 2.73 1.70 0.27
C HIS A 164 2.68 0.98 -1.08
N GLU A 165 2.05 1.58 -2.10
CA GLU A 165 1.99 1.02 -3.45
C GLU A 165 3.38 0.94 -4.10
N CYS A 166 4.29 1.88 -3.83
CA CYS A 166 5.68 1.79 -4.27
C CYS A 166 6.39 0.57 -3.67
N THR A 167 6.05 0.17 -2.44
CA THR A 167 6.60 -1.03 -1.81
C THR A 167 6.13 -2.29 -2.53
N HIS A 168 4.84 -2.42 -2.84
CA HIS A 168 4.34 -3.52 -3.68
C HIS A 168 4.93 -3.50 -5.09
N CYS A 169 5.07 -2.32 -5.71
CA CYS A 169 5.75 -2.18 -6.98
C CYS A 169 7.20 -2.68 -6.89
N TYR A 170 7.90 -2.37 -5.80
CA TYR A 170 9.27 -2.82 -5.58
C TYR A 170 9.36 -4.33 -5.44
N THR A 171 8.53 -4.94 -4.59
CA THR A 171 8.56 -6.38 -4.34
C THR A 171 8.13 -7.18 -5.56
N ASN A 172 7.12 -6.72 -6.28
CA ASN A 172 6.70 -7.34 -7.53
C ASN A 172 7.79 -7.25 -8.59
N ARG A 173 8.43 -6.08 -8.71
CA ARG A 173 9.55 -5.87 -9.63
C ARG A 173 10.70 -6.82 -9.25
N HIS A 174 11.22 -6.75 -8.03
CA HIS A 174 12.44 -7.45 -7.65
C HIS A 174 12.30 -8.94 -7.35
N PHE A 175 11.13 -9.40 -6.92
CA PHE A 175 10.92 -10.78 -6.51
C PHE A 175 9.82 -11.49 -7.29
N GLY A 176 9.06 -10.78 -8.13
CA GLY A 176 7.89 -11.34 -8.81
C GLY A 176 6.74 -11.67 -7.85
N ILE A 177 6.74 -11.06 -6.67
CA ILE A 177 5.81 -11.34 -5.58
C ILE A 177 5.09 -10.04 -5.21
N SER A 178 3.76 -10.09 -5.21
CA SER A 178 2.87 -9.11 -4.59
C SER A 178 1.78 -9.92 -3.92
N ASN A 179 1.83 -10.04 -2.60
CA ASN A 179 0.90 -10.88 -1.86
C ASN A 179 0.08 -10.01 -0.91
N PHE A 180 -1.23 -10.17 -0.88
CA PHE A 180 -2.09 -9.40 0.03
C PHE A 180 -2.18 -10.07 1.41
N ASN A 181 -1.05 -10.53 1.95
CA ASN A 181 -0.97 -11.18 3.27
C ASN A 181 -0.33 -10.25 4.31
N LEU A 182 -0.42 -10.60 5.60
CA LEU A 182 0.10 -9.75 6.68
C LEU A 182 1.56 -9.32 6.48
N HIS A 183 2.43 -10.17 5.94
CA HIS A 183 3.84 -9.84 5.75
C HIS A 183 4.02 -8.67 4.78
N ASP A 184 3.43 -8.76 3.59
CA ASP A 184 3.57 -7.73 2.56
C ASP A 184 2.93 -6.41 3.01
N GLU A 185 1.73 -6.51 3.58
CA GLU A 185 0.93 -5.37 4.00
C GLU A 185 1.56 -4.64 5.19
N LEU A 186 2.11 -5.37 6.16
CA LEU A 186 2.87 -4.78 7.26
C LEU A 186 4.11 -4.03 6.75
N MET A 187 4.84 -4.57 5.77
CA MET A 187 5.99 -3.88 5.18
C MET A 187 5.55 -2.62 4.44
N ALA A 188 4.54 -2.72 3.58
CA ALA A 188 4.03 -1.61 2.80
C ALA A 188 3.47 -0.49 3.68
N ASP A 189 2.72 -0.83 4.74
CA ASP A 189 2.24 0.13 5.75
C ASP A 189 3.40 0.76 6.53
N PHE A 190 4.39 -0.04 6.94
CA PHE A 190 5.57 0.45 7.65
C PHE A 190 6.31 1.52 6.86
N PHE A 191 6.65 1.25 5.59
CA PHE A 191 7.31 2.23 4.73
C PHE A 191 6.39 3.38 4.36
N GLY A 192 5.12 3.10 4.09
CA GLY A 192 4.08 4.11 3.85
C GLY A 192 4.05 5.18 4.94
N MET A 193 3.93 4.72 6.19
CA MET A 193 3.89 5.59 7.36
C MET A 193 5.24 6.30 7.59
N TYR A 194 6.35 5.54 7.56
CA TYR A 194 7.67 6.11 7.84
C TYR A 194 8.03 7.22 6.87
N GLU A 195 7.74 7.04 5.58
CA GLU A 195 8.07 8.03 4.55
C GLU A 195 7.11 9.23 4.55
N ALA A 196 5.88 9.06 5.03
CA ALA A 196 4.93 10.15 5.13
C ALA A 196 5.23 11.13 6.26
N VAL A 197 5.70 10.64 7.42
CA VAL A 197 5.88 11.50 8.63
C VAL A 197 7.31 11.48 9.22
N GLY A 198 8.21 10.66 8.68
CA GLY A 198 9.61 10.55 9.10
C GLY A 198 9.86 9.65 10.32
N TYR A 199 8.83 8.98 10.82
CA TYR A 199 8.90 8.01 11.91
C TYR A 199 7.76 6.99 11.77
N TYR A 200 7.91 5.84 12.43
CA TYR A 200 6.86 4.83 12.51
C TYR A 200 6.39 4.69 13.97
N LYS A 201 5.07 4.63 14.17
CA LYS A 201 4.44 4.34 15.46
C LYS A 201 3.60 3.08 15.32
N ALA A 202 3.90 2.06 16.12
CA ALA A 202 3.15 0.81 16.07
C ALA A 202 1.67 1.03 16.40
N GLU A 203 1.36 1.95 17.32
CA GLU A 203 -0.03 2.26 17.69
C GLU A 203 -0.88 2.70 16.49
N ASP A 204 -0.34 3.53 15.60
CA ASP A 204 -1.06 4.04 14.44
C ASP A 204 -1.33 2.91 13.44
N PHE A 205 -0.35 2.04 13.19
CA PHE A 205 -0.54 0.83 12.38
C PHE A 205 -1.62 -0.09 12.97
N LEU A 206 -1.59 -0.32 14.28
CA LEU A 206 -2.56 -1.21 14.93
C LEU A 206 -3.98 -0.64 14.92
N LYS A 207 -4.15 0.69 14.87
CA LYS A 207 -5.44 1.31 14.54
C LYS A 207 -5.83 1.00 13.09
N PHE A 208 -4.93 1.24 12.12
CA PHE A 208 -5.21 1.00 10.69
C PHE A 208 -5.71 -0.41 10.39
N ILE A 209 -5.08 -1.43 10.99
CA ILE A 209 -5.51 -2.81 10.78
C ILE A 209 -6.70 -3.22 11.66
N GLY A 210 -7.10 -2.43 12.65
CA GLY A 210 -8.25 -2.72 13.51
C GLY A 210 -7.95 -3.63 14.71
N VAL A 211 -6.67 -3.77 15.10
CA VAL A 211 -6.26 -4.46 16.33
C VAL A 211 -6.49 -3.58 17.56
N LEU A 212 -6.27 -2.27 17.43
CA LEU A 212 -6.71 -1.28 18.40
C LEU A 212 -8.05 -0.66 17.99
N GLU A 213 -8.82 -0.23 18.98
CA GLU A 213 -10.13 0.40 18.77
C GLU A 213 -10.00 1.64 17.85
N SER A 214 -10.60 1.55 16.67
CA SER A 214 -10.70 2.62 15.67
C SER A 214 -11.70 2.24 14.58
N SER A 215 -11.85 3.09 13.56
CA SER A 215 -12.59 2.74 12.34
C SER A 215 -11.85 1.79 11.38
N GLY A 216 -10.56 1.53 11.60
CA GLY A 216 -9.74 0.61 10.78
C GLY A 216 -10.17 -0.85 10.95
N LYS A 217 -10.13 -1.62 9.86
CA LYS A 217 -10.63 -3.01 9.81
C LYS A 217 -9.85 -3.96 8.89
N ARG A 218 -8.66 -3.57 8.42
CA ARG A 218 -7.94 -4.35 7.39
C ARG A 218 -7.58 -5.76 7.83
N ILE A 219 -7.50 -6.04 9.13
CA ILE A 219 -7.28 -7.40 9.63
C ILE A 219 -8.38 -8.38 9.17
N ASP A 220 -9.62 -7.90 8.96
CA ASP A 220 -10.71 -8.74 8.49
C ASP A 220 -10.46 -9.23 7.06
N GLU A 221 -9.87 -8.39 6.20
CA GLU A 221 -9.49 -8.72 4.82
C GLU A 221 -8.39 -9.80 4.79
N PHE A 222 -7.46 -9.73 5.75
CA PHE A 222 -6.34 -10.67 5.83
C PHE A 222 -6.70 -12.02 6.45
N THR A 223 -7.84 -12.10 7.14
CA THR A 223 -8.20 -13.25 7.99
C THR A 223 -9.59 -13.83 7.69
N GLU A 224 -10.17 -13.50 6.54
CA GLU A 224 -11.54 -13.93 6.16
C GLU A 224 -11.73 -15.45 6.26
N GLU A 225 -10.72 -16.24 5.86
CA GLU A 225 -10.76 -17.71 5.87
C GLU A 225 -10.21 -18.35 7.16
N MET A 226 -9.77 -17.54 8.14
CA MET A 226 -9.11 -18.02 9.36
C MET A 226 -10.11 -18.35 10.47
N THR A 227 -9.75 -19.31 11.33
CA THR A 227 -10.51 -19.57 12.56
C THR A 227 -10.37 -18.41 13.55
N PRO A 228 -11.29 -18.26 14.53
CA PRO A 228 -11.17 -17.22 15.55
C PRO A 228 -9.84 -17.25 16.33
N SER A 229 -9.33 -18.44 16.64
CA SER A 229 -8.04 -18.65 17.33
C SER A 229 -6.85 -18.23 16.45
N GLN A 230 -6.89 -18.56 15.15
CA GLN A 230 -5.88 -18.10 14.20
C GLN A 230 -5.90 -16.59 14.04
N LYS A 231 -7.09 -15.98 13.95
CA LYS A 231 -7.24 -14.52 13.87
C LYS A 231 -6.68 -13.82 15.11
N GLU A 232 -6.97 -14.34 16.31
CA GLU A 232 -6.38 -13.84 17.55
C GLU A 232 -4.85 -13.93 17.54
N ALA A 233 -4.29 -15.06 17.07
CA ALA A 233 -2.86 -15.23 16.92
C ALA A 233 -2.25 -14.25 15.91
N ILE A 234 -2.91 -14.01 14.77
CA ILE A 234 -2.46 -13.05 13.75
C ILE A 234 -2.48 -11.62 14.32
N CYS A 235 -3.50 -11.23 15.09
CA CYS A 235 -3.54 -9.95 15.79
C CYS A 235 -2.36 -9.78 16.75
N GLU A 236 -2.05 -10.81 17.56
CA GLU A 236 -0.90 -10.76 18.48
C GLU A 236 0.43 -10.68 17.73
N ILE A 237 0.59 -11.48 16.67
CA ILE A 237 1.77 -11.44 15.80
C ILE A 237 1.94 -10.06 15.20
N ALA A 238 0.88 -9.48 14.63
CA ALA A 238 0.91 -8.13 14.05
C ALA A 238 1.31 -7.07 15.09
N ALA A 239 0.78 -7.16 16.31
CA ALA A 239 1.13 -6.26 17.41
C ALA A 239 2.62 -6.35 17.80
N ILE A 240 3.15 -7.56 17.94
CA ILE A 240 4.56 -7.78 18.29
C ILE A 240 5.47 -7.30 17.16
N CYS A 241 5.17 -7.68 15.91
CA CYS A 241 5.94 -7.25 14.74
C CYS A 241 5.95 -5.72 14.61
N ALA A 242 4.79 -5.06 14.74
CA ALA A 242 4.70 -3.60 14.69
C ALA A 242 5.57 -2.93 15.77
N GLN A 243 5.50 -3.41 17.02
CA GLN A 243 6.32 -2.86 18.10
C GLN A 243 7.82 -3.06 17.87
N ASN A 244 8.21 -4.17 17.28
CA ASN A 244 9.61 -4.43 16.95
C ASN A 244 10.09 -3.59 15.77
N LEU A 245 9.27 -3.39 14.74
CA LEU A 245 9.56 -2.48 13.63
C LEU A 245 9.71 -1.03 14.11
N GLU A 246 8.88 -0.60 15.07
CA GLU A 246 9.05 0.71 15.71
C GLU A 246 10.43 0.83 16.38
N LYS A 247 10.85 -0.17 17.17
CA LYS A 247 12.19 -0.18 17.79
C LYS A 247 13.29 -0.18 16.73
N TRP A 248 13.19 -1.06 15.74
CA TRP A 248 14.18 -1.20 14.67
C TRP A 248 14.34 0.10 13.88
N SER A 249 13.24 0.79 13.54
CA SER A 249 13.26 2.07 12.81
C SER A 249 14.00 3.20 13.55
N ASN A 250 14.21 3.06 14.85
CA ASN A 250 14.94 4.01 15.69
C ASN A 250 16.44 3.71 15.82
N THR A 251 16.91 2.59 15.26
CA THR A 251 18.32 2.18 15.32
C THR A 251 19.19 2.93 14.31
N ASP A 252 20.49 3.01 14.58
CA ASP A 252 21.46 3.59 13.63
C ASP A 252 21.67 2.69 12.40
N GLU A 253 21.52 1.37 12.56
CA GLU A 253 21.57 0.41 11.46
C GLU A 253 20.47 0.69 10.44
N PHE A 254 19.22 0.84 10.88
CA PHE A 254 18.12 1.22 10.01
C PHE A 254 18.41 2.54 9.27
N ARG A 255 18.89 3.55 10.00
CA ARG A 255 19.20 4.88 9.42
C ARG A 255 20.33 4.83 8.40
N ALA A 256 21.28 3.92 8.55
CA ALA A 256 22.39 3.75 7.62
C ALA A 256 21.99 3.01 6.32
N MET A 257 20.92 2.21 6.35
CA MET A 257 20.42 1.50 5.17
C MET A 257 19.73 2.44 4.17
N THR A 258 19.87 2.13 2.88
CA THR A 258 19.02 2.73 1.85
C THR A 258 17.59 2.20 1.95
N ARG A 259 16.62 2.88 1.33
CA ARG A 259 15.23 2.38 1.29
C ARG A 259 15.14 0.96 0.69
N GLN A 260 15.87 0.73 -0.40
CA GLN A 260 15.89 -0.58 -1.06
C GLN A 260 16.46 -1.66 -0.15
N ASP A 261 17.55 -1.35 0.57
CA ASP A 261 18.15 -2.30 1.53
C ASP A 261 17.19 -2.62 2.68
N ARG A 262 16.46 -1.63 3.20
CA ARG A 262 15.45 -1.85 4.26
C ARG A 262 14.34 -2.77 3.78
N VAL A 263 13.80 -2.56 2.58
CA VAL A 263 12.75 -3.41 2.01
C VAL A 263 13.27 -4.83 1.82
N LYS A 264 14.45 -5.01 1.21
CA LYS A 264 15.08 -6.32 1.06
C LYS A 264 15.31 -7.02 2.39
N TYR A 265 15.76 -6.27 3.41
CA TYR A 265 15.98 -6.79 4.75
C TYR A 265 14.68 -7.36 5.35
N LEU A 266 13.58 -6.61 5.28
CA LEU A 266 12.28 -7.06 5.77
C LEU A 266 11.67 -8.21 4.95
N CYS A 267 11.91 -8.24 3.62
CA CYS A 267 11.53 -9.39 2.79
C CYS A 267 12.24 -10.66 3.29
N MET A 268 13.57 -10.62 3.47
CA MET A 268 14.34 -11.79 3.89
C MET A 268 14.06 -12.21 5.33
N ALA A 269 13.79 -11.25 6.21
CA ALA A 269 13.47 -11.51 7.60
C ALA A 269 12.12 -12.22 7.79
N GLY A 270 11.10 -11.86 7.00
CA GLY A 270 9.76 -12.43 7.15
C GLY A 270 9.07 -12.01 8.44
N ILE A 271 7.86 -12.56 8.66
CA ILE A 271 7.15 -12.41 9.93
C ILE A 271 7.98 -12.96 11.10
N GLU A 272 8.69 -14.06 10.90
CA GLU A 272 9.51 -14.66 11.96
C GLU A 272 10.59 -13.72 12.46
N GLY A 273 11.32 -13.10 11.54
CA GLY A 273 12.29 -12.08 11.91
C GLY A 273 11.63 -10.92 12.65
N MET A 274 10.55 -10.35 12.08
CA MET A 274 9.84 -9.17 12.63
C MET A 274 9.36 -9.45 14.06
N PHE A 275 8.90 -10.68 14.29
CA PHE A 275 8.42 -11.13 15.58
C PHE A 275 9.55 -11.28 16.61
N LEU A 276 10.72 -11.77 16.20
CA LEU A 276 11.88 -11.96 17.06
C LEU A 276 12.65 -10.65 17.32
N GLY A 277 12.34 -9.59 16.59
CA GLY A 277 12.93 -8.27 16.76
C GLY A 277 14.19 -8.05 15.94
N ILE A 278 14.24 -8.65 14.74
CA ILE A 278 15.20 -8.35 13.67
C ILE A 278 15.74 -6.93 13.67
#